data_AF-A0AAW5S6G8-F1
#
_entry.id   AF-A0AAW5S6G8-F1
#
_cell.length_a   1.000
_cell.length_b   1.000
_cell.length_c   1.000
_cell.angle_alpha   90.00
_cell.angle_beta   90.00
_cell.angle_gamma   90.00
#
_symmetry.space_group_name_H-M   'P 1'
#
loop_
_entity.id
_entity.type
_entity.pdbx_description
1 polymer ?
#
loop_
_entity_poly.entity_id
_entity_poly.type
_entity_poly.pdbx_seq_one_letter_code
_entity_poly.pdbx_strand_id
1 'polypeptide(L)'
;MRNAPAADESWQMVEEAVFRLFEELAGKNAGEHLAIGGRLAELGWSEIEAEYPVEAGALLFRAQGRSLALTDCMDRIMLAELTAVLDGPADHVLLPDLSTGCVAGSEADRVSGIVLGPLEGRIVVPVSGSTGTVSVGVVDAARLDGQRLDTFDVSTHWTRASGSLDVPLVEASTEWKNAVAAAHRGLATELVELAEQALRIAVEHVSVRVQFGAPIGSFQSPRHALADASAVLAGARALLGESWRDGGELLALAAKAAAGRAHRAVSDVGLQVCGAIGLTAEHDLHRYVTRGFQVDALCGSHDQLEGLLAERLFENSDEGWVPGRALPAVVTWAE
;
A
#
# COMPACT_ATOMS: atom_id res chain seq x y z
N MET A 1 -4.86 5.14 26.08
CA MET A 1 -6.04 4.63 25.33
C MET A 1 -7.09 5.73 25.13
N ARG A 2 -7.10 6.44 24.00
CA ARG A 2 -8.37 7.01 23.49
C ARG A 2 -8.96 5.90 22.63
N ASN A 3 -10.16 5.44 23.00
CA ASN A 3 -10.89 4.46 22.20
C ASN A 3 -11.00 5.00 20.77
N ALA A 4 -10.73 4.16 19.77
CA ALA A 4 -11.34 4.36 18.45
C ALA A 4 -12.82 4.66 18.71
N PRO A 5 -13.41 5.73 18.16
CA PRO A 5 -14.82 5.98 18.37
C PRO A 5 -15.56 4.68 18.03
N ALA A 6 -16.36 4.18 18.97
CA ALA A 6 -17.23 3.04 18.70
C ALA A 6 -17.94 3.38 17.39
N ALA A 7 -17.75 2.57 16.34
CA ALA A 7 -18.24 2.88 15.01
C ALA A 7 -19.73 3.24 15.12
N ASP A 8 -20.03 4.54 15.06
CA ASP A 8 -21.39 5.04 15.08
C ASP A 8 -22.11 4.41 13.89
N GLU A 9 -23.42 4.20 13.97
CA GLU A 9 -24.22 3.63 12.87
C GLU A 9 -23.95 4.40 11.55
N SER A 10 -23.69 5.70 11.67
CA SER A 10 -23.23 6.58 10.58
C SER A 10 -21.97 6.06 9.87
N TRP A 11 -20.91 5.72 10.63
CA TRP A 11 -19.64 5.25 10.04
C TRP A 11 -19.81 3.88 9.38
N GLN A 12 -20.57 2.96 9.98
CA GLN A 12 -20.82 1.65 9.39
C GLN A 12 -21.53 1.76 8.03
N MET A 13 -22.48 2.69 7.90
CA MET A 13 -23.14 2.96 6.61
C MET A 13 -22.16 3.50 5.56
N VAL A 14 -21.22 4.37 5.96
CA VAL A 14 -20.15 4.86 5.08
C VAL A 14 -19.25 3.71 4.62
N GLU A 15 -18.79 2.86 5.55
CA GLU A 15 -17.96 1.70 5.20
C GLU A 15 -18.66 0.77 4.20
N GLU A 16 -19.92 0.43 4.44
CA GLU A 16 -20.70 -0.40 3.52
C GLU A 16 -20.87 0.25 2.15
N ALA A 17 -21.14 1.55 2.09
CA ALA A 17 -21.29 2.27 0.83
C ALA A 17 -19.99 2.26 0.00
N VAL A 18 -18.85 2.49 0.65
CA VAL A 18 -17.54 2.45 -0.02
C VAL A 18 -17.19 1.03 -0.47
N PHE A 19 -17.44 0.01 0.36
CA PHE A 19 -17.19 -1.37 -0.06
C PHE A 19 -18.05 -1.76 -1.26
N ARG A 20 -19.33 -1.41 -1.29
CA ARG A 20 -20.19 -1.66 -2.46
C ARG A 20 -19.70 -0.93 -3.70
N LEU A 21 -19.31 0.34 -3.56
CA LEU A 21 -18.73 1.10 -4.67
C LEU A 21 -17.51 0.36 -5.26
N PHE A 22 -16.55 -0.03 -4.43
CA PHE A 22 -15.33 -0.69 -4.90
C PHE A 22 -15.59 -2.09 -5.48
N GLU A 23 -16.52 -2.86 -4.92
CA GLU A 23 -16.98 -4.14 -5.49
C GLU A 23 -17.59 -3.93 -6.90
N GLU A 24 -18.38 -2.87 -7.09
CA GLU A 24 -18.91 -2.52 -8.42
C GLU A 24 -17.81 -2.10 -9.42
N LEU A 25 -16.82 -1.32 -8.97
CA LEU A 25 -15.70 -0.87 -9.79
C LEU A 25 -14.86 -2.07 -10.26
N ALA A 26 -14.54 -2.99 -9.35
CA ALA A 26 -13.78 -4.19 -9.65
C ALA A 26 -14.51 -5.13 -10.62
N GLY A 27 -15.85 -5.22 -10.52
CA GLY A 27 -16.65 -6.09 -11.37
C GLY A 27 -16.90 -5.56 -12.78
N LYS A 28 -17.22 -4.26 -12.93
CA LYS A 28 -17.61 -3.66 -14.22
C LYS A 28 -16.42 -3.29 -15.11
N ASN A 29 -15.27 -2.98 -14.51
CA ASN A 29 -14.12 -2.40 -15.21
C ASN A 29 -12.82 -3.17 -14.91
N ALA A 30 -12.91 -4.51 -14.88
CA ALA A 30 -11.79 -5.36 -14.51
C ALA A 30 -10.53 -5.04 -15.36
N GLY A 31 -9.44 -4.62 -14.69
CA GLY A 31 -8.17 -4.27 -15.32
C GLY A 31 -8.04 -2.83 -15.82
N GLU A 32 -9.06 -1.98 -15.62
CA GLU A 32 -9.00 -0.54 -15.91
C GLU A 32 -8.63 0.25 -14.65
N HIS A 33 -7.72 1.22 -14.79
CA HIS A 33 -7.40 2.15 -13.70
C HIS A 33 -8.44 3.27 -13.66
N LEU A 34 -9.04 3.50 -12.48
CA LEU A 34 -10.22 4.35 -12.36
C LEU A 34 -10.00 5.54 -11.43
N ALA A 35 -10.32 6.74 -11.92
CA ALA A 35 -10.44 7.92 -11.08
C ALA A 35 -11.74 7.87 -10.27
N ILE A 36 -11.66 7.81 -8.93
CA ILE A 36 -12.85 7.64 -8.07
C ILE A 36 -13.43 8.96 -7.54
N GLY A 37 -12.76 10.10 -7.79
CA GLY A 37 -13.16 11.40 -7.22
C GLY A 37 -14.62 11.79 -7.48
N GLY A 38 -15.11 11.58 -8.71
CA GLY A 38 -16.52 11.84 -9.04
C GLY A 38 -17.50 10.96 -8.26
N ARG A 39 -17.17 9.68 -8.07
CA ARG A 39 -18.01 8.72 -7.32
C ARG A 39 -17.98 9.00 -5.82
N LEU A 40 -16.84 9.38 -5.29
CA LEU A 40 -16.70 9.80 -3.89
C LEU A 40 -17.51 11.08 -3.63
N ALA A 41 -17.51 12.04 -4.57
CA ALA A 41 -18.32 13.25 -4.44
C ALA A 41 -19.83 12.95 -4.32
N GLU A 42 -20.33 11.94 -5.04
CA GLU A 42 -21.73 11.47 -4.92
C GLU A 42 -22.06 10.93 -3.51
N LEU A 43 -21.04 10.47 -2.76
CA LEU A 43 -21.16 10.01 -1.38
C LEU A 43 -20.95 11.12 -0.33
N GLY A 44 -20.75 12.38 -0.75
CA GLY A 44 -20.43 13.47 0.18
C GLY A 44 -19.03 13.35 0.80
N TRP A 45 -18.09 12.72 0.10
CA TRP A 45 -16.79 12.33 0.67
C TRP A 45 -15.99 13.46 1.30
N SER A 46 -16.09 14.69 0.78
CA SER A 46 -15.37 15.83 1.36
C SER A 46 -15.79 16.13 2.81
N GLU A 47 -17.05 15.87 3.17
CA GLU A 47 -17.53 16.03 4.56
C GLU A 47 -17.01 14.88 5.43
N ILE A 48 -17.05 13.65 4.91
CA ILE A 48 -16.56 12.43 5.58
C ILE A 48 -15.06 12.54 5.88
N GLU A 49 -14.27 12.95 4.90
CA GLU A 49 -12.82 13.11 5.02
C GLU A 49 -12.45 14.25 5.97
N ALA A 50 -13.24 15.31 6.04
CA ALA A 50 -13.04 16.39 6.99
C ALA A 50 -13.34 15.98 8.44
N GLU A 51 -14.34 15.12 8.65
CA GLU A 51 -14.75 14.63 9.98
C GLU A 51 -13.87 13.46 10.46
N TYR A 52 -13.51 12.55 9.56
CA TYR A 52 -12.78 11.30 9.84
C TYR A 52 -11.58 11.12 8.90
N PRO A 53 -10.57 12.01 8.91
CA PRO A 53 -9.49 11.99 7.92
C PRO A 53 -8.66 10.70 7.95
N VAL A 54 -8.43 10.15 9.13
CA VAL A 54 -7.63 8.93 9.31
C VAL A 54 -8.41 7.71 8.82
N GLU A 55 -9.64 7.56 9.27
CA GLU A 55 -10.49 6.43 8.92
C GLU A 55 -10.90 6.46 7.45
N ALA A 56 -11.16 7.64 6.87
CA ALA A 56 -11.47 7.81 5.46
C ALA A 56 -10.30 7.38 4.57
N GLY A 57 -9.08 7.83 4.90
CA GLY A 57 -7.87 7.42 4.19
C GLY A 57 -7.67 5.90 4.23
N ALA A 58 -7.77 5.29 5.41
CA ALA A 58 -7.64 3.84 5.57
C ALA A 58 -8.76 3.07 4.84
N LEU A 59 -10.01 3.55 4.88
CA LEU A 59 -11.17 2.87 4.30
C LEU A 59 -11.05 2.66 2.79
N LEU A 60 -10.53 3.65 2.06
CA LEU A 60 -10.34 3.52 0.61
C LEU A 60 -9.39 2.38 0.24
N PHE A 61 -8.25 2.28 0.94
CA PHE A 61 -7.29 1.19 0.71
C PHE A 61 -7.79 -0.15 1.23
N ARG A 62 -8.63 -0.16 2.28
CA ARG A 62 -9.33 -1.39 2.70
C ARG A 62 -10.27 -1.91 1.63
N ALA A 63 -11.08 -1.02 1.07
CA ALA A 63 -11.99 -1.34 -0.01
C ALA A 63 -11.23 -1.80 -1.27
N GLN A 64 -10.10 -1.16 -1.59
CA GLN A 64 -9.21 -1.55 -2.67
C GLN A 64 -8.65 -2.97 -2.49
N GLY A 65 -8.05 -3.28 -1.34
CA GLY A 65 -7.46 -4.59 -1.08
C GLY A 65 -8.49 -5.73 -1.03
N ARG A 66 -9.69 -5.45 -0.51
CA ARG A 66 -10.78 -6.44 -0.47
C ARG A 66 -11.36 -6.75 -1.85
N SER A 67 -11.58 -5.73 -2.66
CA SER A 67 -12.26 -5.84 -3.97
C SER A 67 -11.31 -6.13 -5.14
N LEU A 68 -10.01 -5.87 -4.97
CA LEU A 68 -9.01 -5.83 -6.05
C LEU A 68 -9.27 -4.75 -7.10
N ALA A 69 -10.05 -3.70 -6.76
CA ALA A 69 -10.24 -2.56 -7.66
C ALA A 69 -8.91 -1.86 -7.97
N LEU A 70 -8.78 -1.30 -9.17
CA LEU A 70 -7.67 -0.42 -9.53
C LEU A 70 -8.16 1.03 -9.50
N THR A 71 -7.62 1.83 -8.59
CA THR A 71 -8.06 3.22 -8.43
C THR A 71 -6.90 4.19 -8.25
N ASP A 72 -7.20 5.47 -8.45
CA ASP A 72 -6.31 6.60 -8.16
C ASP A 72 -6.12 6.88 -6.64
N CYS A 73 -6.52 5.97 -5.74
CA CYS A 73 -6.34 6.16 -4.29
C CYS A 73 -4.90 6.53 -3.88
N MET A 74 -3.90 5.95 -4.55
CA MET A 74 -2.49 6.26 -4.31
C MET A 74 -2.17 7.70 -4.69
N ASP A 75 -2.54 8.11 -5.91
CA ASP A 75 -2.33 9.47 -6.37
C ASP A 75 -3.04 10.47 -5.45
N ARG A 76 -4.29 10.19 -5.09
CA ARG A 76 -5.09 11.05 -4.19
C ARG A 76 -4.40 11.27 -2.84
N ILE A 77 -3.95 10.22 -2.17
CA ILE A 77 -3.36 10.35 -0.83
C ILE A 77 -2.00 11.03 -0.87
N MET A 78 -1.21 10.82 -1.93
CA MET A 78 0.09 11.49 -2.10
C MET A 78 -0.08 12.96 -2.53
N LEU A 79 -1.01 13.26 -3.43
CA LEU A 79 -1.30 14.63 -3.89
C LEU A 79 -1.88 15.50 -2.78
N ALA A 80 -2.59 14.92 -1.82
CA ALA A 80 -3.05 15.65 -0.63
C ALA A 80 -1.87 16.24 0.17
N GLU A 81 -0.76 15.52 0.27
CA GLU A 81 0.47 15.96 0.96
C GLU A 81 1.30 16.95 0.12
N LEU A 82 1.20 16.86 -1.21
CA LEU A 82 1.99 17.68 -2.14
C LEU A 82 1.30 18.98 -2.55
N THR A 83 -0.03 19.09 -2.39
CA THR A 83 -0.85 20.21 -2.87
C THR A 83 -0.32 21.59 -2.47
N ALA A 84 0.27 21.73 -1.28
CA ALA A 84 0.76 23.01 -0.78
C ALA A 84 1.94 23.59 -1.58
N VAL A 85 2.70 22.75 -2.29
CA VAL A 85 3.89 23.16 -3.08
C VAL A 85 3.65 23.14 -4.59
N LEU A 86 2.45 22.73 -5.05
CA LEU A 86 2.12 22.67 -6.48
C LEU A 86 1.48 23.96 -6.97
N ASP A 87 1.94 24.46 -8.12
CA ASP A 87 1.38 25.65 -8.79
C ASP A 87 0.05 25.39 -9.52
N GLY A 88 -0.57 24.22 -9.33
CA GLY A 88 -1.85 23.86 -9.92
C GLY A 88 -2.19 22.38 -9.74
N PRO A 89 -3.35 21.94 -10.23
CA PRO A 89 -3.79 20.56 -10.08
C PRO A 89 -2.87 19.60 -10.85
N ALA A 90 -2.66 18.42 -10.26
CA ALA A 90 -2.03 17.28 -10.90
C ALA A 90 -2.94 16.05 -10.73
N ASP A 91 -2.81 15.10 -11.65
CA ASP A 91 -3.65 13.91 -11.73
C ASP A 91 -2.92 12.69 -11.15
N HIS A 92 -1.60 12.62 -11.33
CA HIS A 92 -0.78 11.48 -10.89
C HIS A 92 0.51 11.90 -10.18
N VAL A 93 1.05 10.99 -9.38
CA VAL A 93 2.39 11.09 -8.80
C VAL A 93 3.28 10.01 -9.40
N LEU A 94 4.43 10.41 -9.92
CA LEU A 94 5.42 9.47 -10.41
C LEU A 94 6.09 8.77 -9.23
N LEU A 95 5.83 7.47 -9.09
CA LEU A 95 6.44 6.62 -8.07
C LEU A 95 7.86 6.23 -8.47
N PRO A 96 8.75 5.95 -7.50
CA PRO A 96 10.05 5.36 -7.78
C PRO A 96 9.97 4.07 -8.60
N ASP A 97 11.02 3.77 -9.38
CA ASP A 97 11.19 2.43 -9.94
C ASP A 97 11.34 1.41 -8.79
N LEU A 98 10.91 0.17 -9.04
CA LEU A 98 10.91 -0.91 -8.03
C LEU A 98 12.33 -1.19 -7.46
N SER A 99 13.38 -0.93 -8.25
CA SER A 99 14.77 -1.10 -7.83
C SER A 99 15.28 0.01 -6.90
N THR A 100 14.67 1.20 -6.93
CA THR A 100 15.07 2.38 -6.14
C THR A 100 14.34 2.48 -4.80
N GLY A 101 13.42 1.54 -4.51
CA GLY A 101 12.69 1.49 -3.25
C GLY A 101 11.78 2.70 -3.08
N CYS A 102 12.04 3.52 -2.06
CA CYS A 102 11.26 4.73 -1.75
C CYS A 102 11.96 6.05 -2.13
N VAL A 103 13.10 5.99 -2.81
CA VAL A 103 13.88 7.18 -3.23
C VAL A 103 13.38 7.66 -4.59
N ALA A 104 13.23 8.98 -4.76
CA ALA A 104 12.81 9.56 -6.02
C ALA A 104 13.75 9.15 -7.18
N GLY A 105 13.19 8.53 -8.23
CA GLY A 105 13.97 7.96 -9.33
C GLY A 105 14.43 8.96 -10.40
N SER A 106 13.85 10.17 -10.42
CA SER A 106 14.18 11.18 -11.43
C SER A 106 15.36 12.06 -11.00
N GLU A 107 16.09 12.56 -12.00
CA GLU A 107 17.22 13.49 -11.89
C GLU A 107 16.83 14.85 -12.48
N ALA A 108 17.69 15.86 -12.31
CA ALA A 108 17.37 17.24 -12.69
C ALA A 108 16.96 17.44 -14.16
N ASP A 109 17.43 16.58 -15.06
CA ASP A 109 17.17 16.64 -16.51
C ASP A 109 16.42 15.40 -17.05
N ARG A 110 16.12 14.41 -16.19
CA ARG A 110 15.60 13.11 -16.60
C ARG A 110 14.48 12.62 -15.70
N VAL A 111 13.36 12.26 -16.33
CA VAL A 111 12.25 11.56 -15.69
C VAL A 111 12.49 10.05 -15.74
N SER A 112 12.30 9.38 -14.59
CA SER A 112 12.25 7.92 -14.48
C SER A 112 11.37 7.52 -13.30
N GLY A 113 10.40 6.65 -13.56
CA GLY A 113 9.56 6.08 -12.50
C GLY A 113 8.35 5.35 -13.05
N ILE A 114 7.37 5.13 -12.19
CA ILE A 114 6.17 4.35 -12.46
C ILE A 114 4.94 5.22 -12.16
N VAL A 115 4.02 5.27 -13.13
CA VAL A 115 2.65 5.76 -12.91
C VAL A 115 1.74 4.55 -12.72
N LEU A 116 0.86 4.62 -11.73
CA LEU A 116 -0.21 3.64 -11.56
C LEU A 116 -1.33 4.02 -12.52
N GLY A 117 -1.57 3.20 -13.54
CA GLY A 117 -2.52 3.45 -14.61
C GLY A 117 -1.88 3.84 -15.95
N PRO A 118 -2.72 4.28 -16.91
CA PRO A 118 -2.25 4.84 -18.17
C PRO A 118 -1.46 6.13 -17.94
N LEU A 119 -0.56 6.45 -18.86
CA LEU A 119 0.21 7.69 -18.83
C LEU A 119 -0.62 8.83 -19.43
N GLU A 120 -1.37 9.53 -18.59
CA GLU A 120 -2.24 10.65 -18.99
C GLU A 120 -2.20 11.82 -17.99
N GLY A 121 -2.78 12.95 -18.36
CA GLY A 121 -2.91 14.11 -17.48
C GLY A 121 -1.59 14.77 -17.07
N ARG A 122 -1.60 15.41 -15.90
CA ARG A 122 -0.46 16.11 -15.31
C ARG A 122 0.15 15.28 -14.19
N ILE A 123 1.46 15.07 -14.26
CA ILE A 123 2.19 14.16 -13.39
C ILE A 123 3.17 14.96 -12.52
N VAL A 124 3.11 14.77 -11.21
CA VAL A 124 4.13 15.26 -10.29
C VAL A 124 5.34 14.35 -10.37
N VAL A 125 6.49 14.92 -10.72
CA VAL A 125 7.77 14.23 -10.87
C VAL A 125 8.68 14.63 -9.70
N PRO A 126 8.97 13.70 -8.77
CA PRO A 126 9.94 13.94 -7.70
C PRO A 126 11.36 13.77 -8.23
N VAL A 127 12.22 14.74 -7.94
CA VAL A 127 13.62 14.81 -8.38
C VAL A 127 14.54 14.72 -7.18
N SER A 128 15.44 13.74 -7.20
CA SER A 128 16.48 13.59 -6.19
C SER A 128 17.55 14.68 -6.35
N GLY A 129 17.77 15.45 -5.28
CA GLY A 129 18.82 16.46 -5.17
C GLY A 129 20.03 15.97 -4.35
N SER A 130 21.00 16.87 -4.13
CA SER A 130 22.14 16.56 -3.27
C SER A 130 21.70 16.35 -1.81
N THR A 131 22.44 15.51 -1.08
CA THR A 131 22.26 15.31 0.37
C THR A 131 20.81 14.96 0.79
N GLY A 132 20.09 14.19 -0.04
CA GLY A 132 18.75 13.71 0.28
C GLY A 132 17.62 14.75 0.17
N THR A 133 17.91 15.90 -0.44
CA THR A 133 16.85 16.87 -0.80
C THR A 133 16.00 16.33 -1.93
N VAL A 134 14.72 16.67 -1.95
CA VAL A 134 13.80 16.36 -3.04
C VAL A 134 13.14 17.64 -3.52
N SER A 135 13.11 17.82 -4.83
CA SER A 135 12.30 18.85 -5.47
C SER A 135 11.24 18.20 -6.33
N VAL A 136 10.14 18.89 -6.62
CA VAL A 136 9.08 18.40 -7.50
C VAL A 136 8.89 19.33 -8.70
N GLY A 137 8.60 18.74 -9.85
CA GLY A 137 8.13 19.43 -11.05
C GLY A 137 6.85 18.79 -11.57
N VAL A 138 6.05 19.53 -12.34
CA VAL A 138 4.81 19.00 -12.95
C VAL A 138 4.96 18.93 -14.46
N VAL A 139 4.79 17.73 -15.03
CA VAL A 139 4.96 17.45 -16.45
C VAL A 139 3.64 16.94 -17.04
N ASP A 140 3.32 17.35 -18.27
CA ASP A 140 2.23 16.76 -19.03
C ASP A 140 2.65 15.38 -19.56
N ALA A 141 1.82 14.37 -19.34
CA ALA A 141 2.05 13.00 -19.76
C ALA A 141 2.43 12.87 -21.25
N ALA A 142 1.90 13.74 -22.12
CA ALA A 142 2.20 13.74 -23.55
C ALA A 142 3.67 14.10 -23.89
N ARG A 143 4.43 14.59 -22.91
CA ARG A 143 5.88 14.87 -23.05
C ARG A 143 6.77 13.69 -22.65
N LEU A 144 6.17 12.61 -22.14
CA LEU A 144 6.89 11.45 -21.62
C LEU A 144 6.65 10.22 -22.51
N ASP A 145 7.65 9.34 -22.53
CA ASP A 145 7.54 8.02 -23.11
C ASP A 145 6.97 7.06 -22.06
N GLY A 146 5.91 6.33 -22.44
CA GLY A 146 5.23 5.37 -21.56
C GLY A 146 5.38 3.93 -22.06
N GLN A 147 5.83 3.04 -21.19
CA GLN A 147 5.82 1.59 -21.44
C GLN A 147 4.98 0.89 -20.37
N ARG A 148 3.87 0.27 -20.78
CA ARG A 148 3.09 -0.60 -19.89
C ARG A 148 3.99 -1.74 -19.39
N LEU A 149 4.03 -1.91 -18.08
CA LEU A 149 4.76 -2.99 -17.44
C LEU A 149 4.00 -4.31 -17.60
N ASP A 150 4.73 -5.36 -17.99
CA ASP A 150 4.25 -6.73 -17.98
C ASP A 150 4.43 -7.28 -16.57
N THR A 151 3.38 -7.15 -15.77
CA THR A 151 3.36 -7.58 -14.37
C THR A 151 2.76 -8.98 -14.28
N PHE A 152 3.09 -9.72 -13.22
CA PHE A 152 2.60 -11.08 -13.03
C PHE A 152 1.14 -11.16 -12.55
N ASP A 153 0.50 -10.02 -12.30
CA ASP A 153 -0.92 -9.88 -11.98
C ASP A 153 -1.53 -9.07 -13.12
N VAL A 154 -2.10 -9.80 -14.07
CA VAL A 154 -2.70 -9.23 -15.28
C VAL A 154 -3.87 -8.29 -15.00
N SER A 155 -4.37 -8.28 -13.76
CA SER A 155 -5.42 -7.36 -13.33
C SER A 155 -4.89 -5.96 -13.01
N THR A 156 -3.58 -5.69 -13.12
CA THR A 156 -2.98 -4.38 -12.87
C THR A 156 -2.57 -3.65 -14.15
N HIS A 157 -2.47 -2.32 -14.06
CA HIS A 157 -2.00 -1.47 -15.14
C HIS A 157 -1.00 -0.48 -14.55
N TRP A 158 0.30 -0.72 -14.76
CA TRP A 158 1.36 0.22 -14.40
C TRP A 158 2.13 0.63 -15.65
N THR A 159 2.50 1.90 -15.73
CA THR A 159 3.25 2.44 -16.85
C THR A 159 4.59 2.96 -16.35
N ARG A 160 5.69 2.41 -16.85
CA ARG A 160 7.01 3.02 -16.69
C ARG A 160 7.05 4.27 -17.55
N ALA A 161 7.32 5.40 -16.92
CA ALA A 161 7.44 6.69 -17.58
C ALA A 161 8.89 7.14 -17.59
N SER A 162 9.36 7.62 -18.75
CA SER A 162 10.67 8.23 -18.88
C SER A 162 10.64 9.40 -19.85
N GLY A 163 11.65 10.26 -19.79
CA GLY A 163 11.73 11.42 -20.68
C GLY A 163 12.68 12.49 -20.15
N SER A 164 12.69 13.63 -20.82
CA SER A 164 13.44 14.80 -20.39
C SER A 164 12.61 15.65 -19.42
N LEU A 165 13.26 16.12 -18.35
CA LEU A 165 12.67 17.05 -17.41
C LEU A 165 13.13 18.47 -17.73
N ASP A 166 12.21 19.28 -18.27
CA ASP A 166 12.44 20.70 -18.56
C ASP A 166 11.22 21.51 -18.11
N VAL A 167 11.13 21.64 -16.79
CA VAL A 167 10.11 22.39 -16.05
C VAL A 167 10.73 23.00 -14.79
N PRO A 168 10.16 24.08 -14.24
CA PRO A 168 10.58 24.60 -12.95
C PRO A 168 10.44 23.54 -11.84
N LEU A 169 11.42 23.51 -10.94
CA LEU A 169 11.42 22.65 -9.76
C LEU A 169 11.21 23.48 -8.50
N VAL A 170 10.41 22.93 -7.59
CA VAL A 170 10.16 23.52 -6.26
C VAL A 170 10.70 22.56 -5.20
N GLU A 171 11.42 23.07 -4.22
CA GLU A 171 11.90 22.28 -3.08
C GLU A 171 10.71 21.74 -2.29
N ALA A 172 10.70 20.43 -2.02
CA ALA A 172 9.54 19.72 -1.46
C ALA A 172 9.96 18.53 -0.61
N SER A 173 11.12 18.59 0.06
CA SER A 173 11.66 17.44 0.80
C SER A 173 10.74 16.98 1.93
N THR A 174 10.04 17.91 2.57
CA THR A 174 9.13 17.60 3.69
C THR A 174 7.83 16.98 3.17
N GLU A 175 7.24 17.62 2.15
CA GLU A 175 6.00 17.21 1.51
C GLU A 175 6.18 15.84 0.82
N TRP A 176 7.32 15.60 0.17
CA TRP A 176 7.64 14.31 -0.42
C TRP A 176 7.77 13.21 0.64
N LYS A 177 8.42 13.48 1.79
CA LYS A 177 8.48 12.53 2.90
C LYS A 177 7.09 12.19 3.45
N ASN A 178 6.23 13.21 3.59
CA ASN A 178 4.85 13.01 4.03
C ASN A 178 4.05 12.20 2.99
N ALA A 179 4.20 12.49 1.70
CA ALA A 179 3.58 11.76 0.61
C ALA A 179 4.02 10.29 0.58
N VAL A 180 5.32 10.00 0.76
CA VAL A 180 5.83 8.63 0.87
C VAL A 180 5.29 7.93 2.11
N ALA A 181 5.22 8.61 3.26
CA ALA A 181 4.62 8.04 4.47
C ALA A 181 3.13 7.73 4.29
N ALA A 182 2.38 8.60 3.59
CA ALA A 182 0.99 8.38 3.24
C ALA A 182 0.84 7.18 2.28
N ALA A 183 1.70 7.09 1.27
CA ALA A 183 1.77 5.94 0.37
C ALA A 183 2.05 4.64 1.13
N HIS A 184 3.01 4.65 2.07
CA HIS A 184 3.31 3.49 2.91
C HIS A 184 2.11 3.05 3.74
N ARG A 185 1.36 3.99 4.34
CA ARG A 185 0.11 3.66 5.06
C ARG A 185 -0.96 3.06 4.14
N GLY A 186 -1.15 3.63 2.95
CA GLY A 186 -2.09 3.12 1.96
C GLY A 186 -1.74 1.71 1.48
N LEU A 187 -0.48 1.51 1.05
CA LEU A 187 0.04 0.22 0.62
C LEU A 187 0.01 -0.84 1.74
N ALA A 188 0.37 -0.46 2.97
CA ALA A 188 0.30 -1.35 4.13
C ALA A 188 -1.14 -1.80 4.40
N THR A 189 -2.10 -0.88 4.26
CA THR A 189 -3.53 -1.17 4.41
C THR A 189 -4.01 -2.14 3.33
N GLU A 190 -3.67 -1.90 2.07
CA GLU A 190 -4.03 -2.83 0.98
C GLU A 190 -3.40 -4.22 1.20
N LEU A 191 -2.11 -4.31 1.56
CA LEU A 191 -1.42 -5.58 1.83
C LEU A 191 -2.04 -6.38 2.97
N VAL A 192 -2.41 -5.71 4.06
CA VAL A 192 -3.08 -6.32 5.21
C VAL A 192 -4.42 -6.92 4.81
N GLU A 193 -5.17 -6.25 3.95
CA GLU A 193 -6.50 -6.69 3.51
C GLU A 193 -6.42 -7.80 2.45
N LEU A 194 -5.43 -7.72 1.55
CA LEU A 194 -5.10 -8.83 0.64
C LEU A 194 -4.72 -10.10 1.42
N ALA A 195 -3.93 -9.95 2.48
CA ALA A 195 -3.55 -11.05 3.35
C ALA A 195 -4.77 -11.62 4.10
N GLU A 196 -5.70 -10.78 4.58
CA GLU A 196 -6.93 -11.29 5.18
C GLU A 196 -7.79 -12.11 4.23
N GLN A 197 -7.96 -11.66 2.99
CA GLN A 197 -8.72 -12.42 2.00
C GLN A 197 -8.03 -13.75 1.66
N ALA A 198 -6.72 -13.75 1.48
CA ALA A 198 -5.94 -14.97 1.25
C ALA A 198 -6.06 -15.96 2.43
N LEU A 199 -5.95 -15.46 3.67
CA LEU A 199 -6.09 -16.28 4.88
C LEU A 199 -7.50 -16.85 5.00
N ARG A 200 -8.54 -16.05 4.75
CA ARG A 200 -9.95 -16.48 4.77
C ARG A 200 -10.18 -17.61 3.78
N ILE A 201 -9.72 -17.45 2.54
CA ILE A 201 -9.83 -18.48 1.48
C ILE A 201 -9.11 -19.77 1.90
N ALA A 202 -7.89 -19.64 2.44
CA ALA A 202 -7.12 -20.80 2.91
C ALA A 202 -7.83 -21.54 4.05
N VAL A 203 -8.38 -20.82 5.03
CA VAL A 203 -9.13 -21.38 6.16
C VAL A 203 -10.41 -22.08 5.66
N GLU A 204 -11.13 -21.47 4.74
CA GLU A 204 -12.31 -22.07 4.11
C GLU A 204 -11.94 -23.38 3.40
N HIS A 205 -10.89 -23.36 2.59
CA HIS A 205 -10.40 -24.53 1.86
C HIS A 205 -10.09 -25.70 2.81
N VAL A 206 -9.30 -25.47 3.86
CA VAL A 206 -8.91 -26.55 4.78
C VAL A 206 -10.06 -27.04 5.67
N SER A 207 -11.10 -26.22 5.84
CA SER A 207 -12.27 -26.57 6.65
C SER A 207 -13.21 -27.54 5.92
N VAL A 208 -13.30 -27.44 4.60
CA VAL A 208 -14.21 -28.28 3.79
C VAL A 208 -13.51 -29.41 3.06
N ARG A 209 -12.22 -29.28 2.73
CA ARG A 209 -11.48 -30.29 1.98
C ARG A 209 -11.12 -31.47 2.87
N VAL A 210 -11.57 -32.67 2.49
CA VAL A 210 -11.28 -33.93 3.21
C VAL A 210 -10.12 -34.67 2.57
N GLN A 211 -9.09 -34.98 3.37
CA GLN A 211 -7.99 -35.89 3.01
C GLN A 211 -7.65 -36.76 4.22
N PHE A 212 -7.17 -37.99 3.96
CA PHE A 212 -6.86 -38.95 5.04
C PHE A 212 -8.03 -39.19 6.01
N GLY A 213 -9.26 -39.13 5.51
CA GLY A 213 -10.48 -39.41 6.27
C GLY A 213 -11.02 -38.27 7.15
N ALA A 214 -10.41 -37.08 7.13
CA ALA A 214 -10.89 -35.91 7.88
C ALA A 214 -10.65 -34.60 7.12
N PRO A 215 -11.31 -33.48 7.49
CA PRO A 215 -10.96 -32.16 6.97
C PRO A 215 -9.48 -31.83 7.19
N ILE A 216 -8.82 -31.19 6.22
CA ILE A 216 -7.38 -30.85 6.31
C ILE A 216 -7.09 -30.02 7.57
N GLY A 217 -7.96 -29.07 7.92
CA GLY A 217 -7.82 -28.22 9.11
C GLY A 217 -7.88 -28.98 10.45
N SER A 218 -8.28 -30.26 10.43
CA SER A 218 -8.26 -31.13 11.62
C SER A 218 -6.84 -31.56 12.01
N PHE A 219 -5.87 -31.53 11.08
CA PHE A 219 -4.49 -31.88 11.33
C PHE A 219 -3.69 -30.72 11.94
N GLN A 220 -2.75 -31.03 12.84
CA GLN A 220 -1.98 -30.01 13.56
C GLN A 220 -1.10 -29.15 12.65
N SER A 221 -0.42 -29.76 11.68
CA SER A 221 0.52 -29.05 10.80
C SER A 221 -0.11 -27.87 10.04
N PRO A 222 -1.19 -28.05 9.25
CA PRO A 222 -1.83 -26.92 8.57
C PRO A 222 -2.47 -25.93 9.56
N ARG A 223 -2.99 -26.42 10.70
CA ARG A 223 -3.60 -25.55 11.72
C ARG A 223 -2.58 -24.61 12.37
N HIS A 224 -1.42 -25.13 12.79
CA HIS A 224 -0.37 -24.32 13.40
C HIS A 224 0.18 -23.32 12.38
N ALA A 225 0.44 -23.74 11.15
CA ALA A 225 0.91 -22.83 10.10
C ALA A 225 -0.05 -21.66 9.84
N LEU A 226 -1.37 -21.94 9.75
CA LEU A 226 -2.39 -20.90 9.58
C LEU A 226 -2.52 -20.00 10.82
N ALA A 227 -2.41 -20.56 12.02
CA ALA A 227 -2.46 -19.79 13.27
C ALA A 227 -1.24 -18.86 13.41
N ASP A 228 -0.04 -19.34 13.06
CA ASP A 228 1.19 -18.55 13.08
C ASP A 228 1.10 -17.39 12.07
N ALA A 229 0.68 -17.67 10.83
CA ALA A 229 0.48 -16.63 9.82
C ALA A 229 -0.58 -15.59 10.24
N SER A 230 -1.67 -16.04 10.87
CA SER A 230 -2.70 -15.16 11.44
C SER A 230 -2.13 -14.26 12.55
N ALA A 231 -1.22 -14.76 13.37
CA ALA A 231 -0.58 -13.98 14.43
C ALA A 231 0.34 -12.88 13.86
N VAL A 232 1.11 -13.20 12.81
CA VAL A 232 1.93 -12.20 12.10
C VAL A 232 1.04 -11.10 11.50
N LEU A 233 -0.08 -11.48 10.86
CA LEU A 233 -1.04 -10.53 10.29
C LEU A 233 -1.68 -9.64 11.35
N ALA A 234 -2.04 -10.19 12.51
CA ALA A 234 -2.57 -9.40 13.63
C ALA A 234 -1.55 -8.35 14.13
N GLY A 235 -0.26 -8.72 14.19
CA GLY A 235 0.81 -7.80 14.54
C GLY A 235 0.97 -6.66 13.53
N ALA A 236 0.93 -6.97 12.23
CA ALA A 236 0.99 -5.97 11.17
C ALA A 236 -0.21 -5.01 11.22
N ARG A 237 -1.43 -5.52 11.47
CA ARG A 237 -2.64 -4.69 11.63
C ARG A 237 -2.53 -3.74 12.83
N ALA A 238 -2.00 -4.22 13.96
CA ALA A 238 -1.79 -3.39 15.13
C ALA A 238 -0.83 -2.23 14.84
N LEU A 239 0.32 -2.53 14.22
CA LEU A 239 1.32 -1.51 13.86
C LEU A 239 0.78 -0.50 12.84
N LEU A 240 0.01 -0.97 11.85
CA LEU A 240 -0.68 -0.12 10.89
C LEU A 240 -1.68 0.83 11.57
N GLY A 241 -2.45 0.32 12.54
CA GLY A 241 -3.38 1.14 13.33
C GLY A 241 -2.68 2.27 14.07
N GLU A 242 -1.52 2.02 14.68
CA GLU A 242 -0.71 3.07 15.31
C GLU A 242 -0.17 4.06 14.27
N SER A 243 0.26 3.57 13.10
CA SER A 243 0.75 4.44 12.01
C SER A 243 -0.29 5.44 11.51
N TRP A 244 -1.57 5.04 11.48
CA TRP A 244 -2.66 5.90 11.03
C TRP A 244 -3.08 6.94 12.08
N ARG A 245 -3.02 6.62 13.37
CA ARG A 245 -3.47 7.54 14.45
C ARG A 245 -2.47 8.66 14.74
N ASP A 246 -1.21 8.31 14.97
CA ASP A 246 -0.22 9.22 15.55
C ASP A 246 1.13 9.17 14.80
N GLY A 247 1.23 8.40 13.70
CA GLY A 247 2.50 7.94 13.15
C GLY A 247 3.24 8.90 12.21
N GLY A 248 4.50 9.21 12.54
CA GLY A 248 5.46 9.82 11.63
C GLY A 248 6.08 8.84 10.61
N GLU A 249 7.00 9.33 9.79
CA GLU A 249 7.63 8.60 8.68
C GLU A 249 8.14 7.19 9.06
N LEU A 250 8.81 7.07 10.22
CA LEU A 250 9.37 5.80 10.68
C LEU A 250 8.29 4.74 10.95
N LEU A 251 7.15 5.15 11.50
CA LEU A 251 6.06 4.23 11.84
C LEU A 251 5.30 3.79 10.59
N ALA A 252 5.11 4.69 9.62
CA ALA A 252 4.55 4.35 8.31
C ALA A 252 5.43 3.34 7.56
N LEU A 253 6.74 3.56 7.56
CA LEU A 253 7.70 2.65 6.98
C LEU A 253 7.68 1.28 7.66
N ALA A 254 7.68 1.25 9.00
CA ALA A 254 7.58 0.02 9.78
C ALA A 254 6.27 -0.75 9.53
N ALA A 255 5.15 -0.03 9.42
CA ALA A 255 3.85 -0.61 9.10
C ALA A 255 3.85 -1.24 7.70
N LYS A 256 4.43 -0.57 6.69
CA LYS A 256 4.55 -1.14 5.33
C LYS A 256 5.44 -2.38 5.30
N ALA A 257 6.58 -2.36 5.99
CA ALA A 257 7.44 -3.54 6.11
C ALA A 257 6.72 -4.72 6.77
N ALA A 258 6.06 -4.48 7.91
CA ALA A 258 5.31 -5.51 8.62
C ALA A 258 4.14 -6.07 7.80
N ALA A 259 3.43 -5.22 7.06
CA ALA A 259 2.33 -5.61 6.19
C ALA A 259 2.79 -6.52 5.03
N GLY A 260 3.89 -6.17 4.36
CA GLY A 260 4.47 -7.01 3.30
C GLY A 260 4.95 -8.36 3.82
N ARG A 261 5.63 -8.38 4.98
CA ARG A 261 6.02 -9.63 5.66
C ARG A 261 4.81 -10.50 6.03
N ALA A 262 3.74 -9.89 6.55
CA ALA A 262 2.51 -10.60 6.89
C ALA A 262 1.83 -11.18 5.65
N HIS A 263 1.74 -10.41 4.56
CA HIS A 263 1.21 -10.90 3.29
C HIS A 263 2.04 -12.06 2.75
N ARG A 264 3.37 -11.99 2.82
CA ARG A 264 4.27 -13.11 2.46
C ARG A 264 3.96 -14.37 3.27
N ALA A 265 3.91 -14.25 4.60
CA ALA A 265 3.67 -15.38 5.50
C ALA A 265 2.32 -16.05 5.23
N VAL A 266 1.26 -15.26 5.03
CA VAL A 266 -0.07 -15.78 4.68
C VAL A 266 -0.08 -16.42 3.30
N SER A 267 0.57 -15.80 2.31
CA SER A 267 0.63 -16.32 0.95
C SER A 267 1.33 -17.68 0.88
N ASP A 268 2.47 -17.82 1.56
CA ASP A 268 3.24 -19.07 1.60
C ASP A 268 2.40 -20.21 2.19
N VAL A 269 1.74 -19.98 3.33
CA VAL A 269 0.89 -20.99 3.97
C VAL A 269 -0.39 -21.24 3.15
N GLY A 270 -1.02 -20.20 2.63
CA GLY A 270 -2.26 -20.29 1.84
C GLY A 270 -2.07 -21.14 0.58
N LEU A 271 -1.01 -20.88 -0.17
CA LEU A 271 -0.65 -21.68 -1.34
C LEU A 271 -0.35 -23.14 -0.95
N GLN A 272 0.38 -23.35 0.15
CA GLN A 272 0.73 -24.69 0.61
C GLN A 272 -0.50 -25.52 0.99
N VAL A 273 -1.46 -24.94 1.73
CA VAL A 273 -2.62 -25.70 2.22
C VAL A 273 -3.72 -25.88 1.17
N CYS A 274 -3.84 -24.96 0.21
CA CYS A 274 -4.70 -25.14 -0.96
C CYS A 274 -4.07 -26.12 -1.97
N GLY A 275 -2.74 -26.23 -2.00
CA GLY A 275 -2.03 -27.06 -2.95
C GLY A 275 -2.20 -26.56 -4.39
N ALA A 276 -2.15 -27.47 -5.37
CA ALA A 276 -2.12 -27.10 -6.79
C ALA A 276 -3.28 -26.20 -7.23
N ILE A 277 -4.50 -26.37 -6.67
CA ILE A 277 -5.66 -25.56 -7.05
C ILE A 277 -5.45 -24.07 -6.73
N GLY A 278 -4.69 -23.76 -5.67
CA GLY A 278 -4.38 -22.38 -5.27
C GLY A 278 -3.54 -21.61 -6.29
N LEU A 279 -2.91 -22.30 -7.24
CA LEU A 279 -2.11 -21.73 -8.33
C LEU A 279 -2.88 -21.65 -9.66
N THR A 280 -4.14 -22.06 -9.69
CA THR A 280 -4.95 -22.12 -10.92
C THR A 280 -5.85 -20.90 -11.07
N ALA A 281 -6.24 -20.58 -12.31
CA ALA A 281 -7.13 -19.46 -12.61
C ALA A 281 -8.54 -19.66 -12.06
N GLU A 282 -8.94 -20.91 -11.81
CA GLU A 282 -10.24 -21.33 -11.30
C GLU A 282 -10.43 -21.06 -9.80
N HIS A 283 -9.38 -20.63 -9.09
CA HIS A 283 -9.41 -20.42 -7.65
C HIS A 283 -8.96 -19.02 -7.27
N ASP A 284 -9.76 -18.29 -6.49
CA ASP A 284 -9.50 -16.86 -6.23
C ASP A 284 -8.22 -16.55 -5.45
N LEU A 285 -7.67 -17.52 -4.69
CA LEU A 285 -6.46 -17.31 -3.87
C LEU A 285 -5.33 -16.65 -4.66
N HIS A 286 -5.07 -17.10 -5.90
CA HIS A 286 -3.95 -16.60 -6.68
C HIS A 286 -4.04 -15.08 -6.88
N ARG A 287 -5.24 -14.51 -7.02
CA ARG A 287 -5.46 -13.09 -7.26
C ARG A 287 -4.96 -12.23 -6.09
N TYR A 288 -5.27 -12.63 -4.86
CA TYR A 288 -4.84 -11.94 -3.64
C TYR A 288 -3.35 -12.11 -3.35
N VAL A 289 -2.82 -13.31 -3.65
CA VAL A 289 -1.39 -13.58 -3.56
C VAL A 289 -0.64 -12.74 -4.58
N THR A 290 -1.10 -12.73 -5.84
CA THR A 290 -0.36 -12.07 -6.89
C THR A 290 -0.39 -10.57 -6.74
N ARG A 291 -1.57 -10.00 -6.47
CA ARG A 291 -1.72 -8.57 -6.20
C ARG A 291 -0.80 -8.09 -5.08
N GLY A 292 -0.73 -8.82 -3.96
CA GLY A 292 0.06 -8.37 -2.82
C GLY A 292 1.57 -8.44 -3.02
N PHE A 293 2.09 -9.44 -3.74
CA PHE A 293 3.50 -9.44 -4.13
C PHE A 293 3.87 -8.23 -5.00
N GLN A 294 2.91 -7.72 -5.77
CA GLN A 294 3.10 -6.58 -6.64
C GLN A 294 3.06 -5.29 -5.84
N VAL A 295 1.97 -5.09 -5.08
CA VAL A 295 1.79 -3.96 -4.17
C VAL A 295 2.94 -3.85 -3.18
N ASP A 296 3.50 -4.98 -2.73
CA ASP A 296 4.65 -4.94 -1.82
C ASP A 296 5.86 -4.26 -2.45
N ALA A 297 6.12 -4.46 -3.74
CA ALA A 297 7.28 -3.88 -4.43
C ALA A 297 7.20 -2.34 -4.61
N LEU A 298 6.00 -1.75 -4.49
CA LEU A 298 5.83 -0.29 -4.62
C LEU A 298 6.39 0.45 -3.40
N CYS A 299 7.13 1.54 -3.67
CA CYS A 299 7.74 2.38 -2.64
C CYS A 299 8.62 1.61 -1.63
N GLY A 300 9.24 0.51 -2.09
CA GLY A 300 10.07 -0.40 -1.29
C GLY A 300 9.34 -1.67 -0.86
N SER A 301 9.92 -2.82 -1.20
CA SER A 301 9.50 -4.12 -0.67
C SER A 301 9.75 -4.21 0.82
N HIS A 302 9.04 -5.12 1.50
CA HIS A 302 9.29 -5.33 2.94
C HIS A 302 10.77 -5.61 3.24
N ASP A 303 11.45 -6.42 2.42
CA ASP A 303 12.89 -6.71 2.58
C ASP A 303 13.75 -5.44 2.49
N GLN A 304 13.48 -4.57 1.49
CA GLN A 304 14.19 -3.31 1.32
C GLN A 304 13.93 -2.35 2.49
N LEU A 305 12.67 -2.26 2.92
CA LEU A 305 12.26 -1.39 4.02
C LEU A 305 12.78 -1.89 5.37
N GLU A 306 12.91 -3.19 5.58
CA GLU A 306 13.57 -3.74 6.78
C GLU A 306 15.06 -3.39 6.83
N GLY A 307 15.75 -3.45 5.69
CA GLY A 307 17.12 -2.93 5.57
C GLY A 307 17.19 -1.45 5.94
N LEU A 308 16.30 -0.64 5.38
CA LEU A 308 16.24 0.80 5.66
C LEU A 308 15.87 1.11 7.12
N LEU A 309 15.00 0.32 7.76
CA LEU A 309 14.74 0.41 9.20
C LEU A 309 15.99 0.13 10.00
N ALA A 310 16.74 -0.91 9.64
CA ALA A 310 17.99 -1.25 10.31
C ALA A 310 18.98 -0.09 10.18
N GLU A 311 19.22 0.44 8.97
CA GLU A 311 20.08 1.61 8.75
C GLU A 311 19.64 2.80 9.63
N ARG A 312 18.34 3.14 9.62
CA ARG A 312 17.83 4.28 10.40
C ARG A 312 17.92 4.08 11.90
N LEU A 313 17.73 2.87 12.40
CA LEU A 313 17.77 2.57 13.83
C LEU A 313 19.18 2.41 14.37
N PHE A 314 20.12 1.95 13.53
CA PHE A 314 21.47 1.58 13.97
C PHE A 314 22.56 2.55 13.52
N GLU A 315 22.38 3.31 12.42
CA GLU A 315 23.39 4.25 11.91
C GLU A 315 23.11 5.72 12.30
N ASN A 316 21.84 6.13 12.45
CA ASN A 316 21.48 7.51 12.84
C ASN A 316 21.46 7.76 14.36
N SER A 317 21.85 6.79 15.20
CA SER A 317 22.19 7.09 16.59
C SER A 317 23.60 7.66 16.61
N ASP A 318 23.80 8.89 17.08
CA ASP A 318 25.12 9.55 17.25
C ASP A 318 26.16 8.71 18.06
N GLU A 319 25.76 7.57 18.61
CA GLU A 319 26.58 6.65 19.40
C GLU A 319 26.72 5.23 18.79
N GLY A 320 26.12 4.98 17.62
CA GLY A 320 26.00 3.64 17.03
C GLY A 320 25.18 2.65 17.89
N TRP A 321 24.85 1.49 17.31
CA TRP A 321 24.26 0.40 18.11
C TRP A 321 25.24 -0.08 19.19
N VAL A 322 24.79 -0.09 20.44
CA VAL A 322 25.54 -0.65 21.58
C VAL A 322 24.80 -1.88 22.10
N PRO A 323 25.44 -3.07 22.17
CA PRO A 323 24.83 -4.25 22.78
C PRO A 323 24.27 -3.94 24.18
N GLY A 324 22.99 -4.22 24.41
CA GLY A 324 22.31 -3.99 25.69
C GLY A 324 21.60 -2.64 25.83
N ARG A 325 21.70 -1.72 24.87
CA ARG A 325 20.84 -0.52 24.81
C ARG A 325 19.48 -0.88 24.22
N ALA A 326 18.40 -0.41 24.85
CA ALA A 326 17.06 -0.55 24.29
C ALA A 326 16.97 0.23 22.97
N LEU A 327 16.37 -0.38 21.95
CA LEU A 327 16.05 0.33 20.71
C LEU A 327 15.07 1.48 21.01
N PRO A 328 15.10 2.57 20.22
CA PRO A 328 14.05 3.59 20.27
C PRO A 328 12.67 2.92 20.20
N ALA A 329 11.76 3.29 21.08
CA ALA A 329 10.41 2.75 21.06
C ALA A 329 9.71 3.21 19.77
N VAL A 330 9.47 2.28 18.85
CA VAL A 330 8.69 2.52 17.62
C VAL A 330 7.19 2.66 17.94
N VAL A 331 6.75 2.03 19.04
CA VAL A 331 5.39 2.15 19.58
C VAL A 331 5.50 2.49 21.06
N THR A 332 4.87 3.59 21.47
CA THR A 332 4.70 3.92 22.89
C THR A 332 3.36 3.37 23.35
N TRP A 333 3.36 2.22 24.01
CA TRP A 333 2.17 1.72 24.70
C TRP A 333 1.87 2.67 25.87
N ALA A 334 0.80 3.45 25.75
CA ALA A 334 0.30 4.21 26.89
C ALA A 334 -0.29 3.23 27.91
N GLU A 335 0.24 3.25 29.14
CA GLU A 335 -0.32 2.54 30.31
C GLU A 335 -1.80 2.88 30.55
#